data_AF-A0AAU9LK08-F1
#
_entry.id   AF-A0AAU9LK08-F1
#
_cell.length_a   1.000
_cell.length_b   1.000
_cell.length_c   1.000
_cell.angle_alpha   90.00
_cell.angle_beta   90.00
_cell.angle_gamma   90.00
#
_symmetry.space_group_name_H-M   'P 1'
#
loop_
_entity.id
_entity.type
_entity.pdbx_description
1 polymer ?
#
loop_
_entity_poly.entity_id
_entity_poly.type
_entity_poly.pdbx_seq_one_letter_code
_entity_poly.pdbx_strand_id
1 'polypeptide(L)'
;MEGVHCDNGDCTLNNVWWEDVCEDALSIKGGSSRSVTKVIGGGARGANDKIIQHNGLETVSIEGFYAQDFGKIYRSCGTCAGMQRKVIIKNVLAVNGGVSIATVNKNWGDQATLENIKIKGKKLDVCQWSDGTSSGNPMNIGAGPSGSLCMY
;
A
#
# COMPACT_ATOMS: atom_id res chain seq x y z
N MET A 1 -10.12 15.79 0.63
CA MET A 1 -9.63 15.92 -0.76
C MET A 1 -8.69 14.76 -0.97
N GLU A 2 -8.99 13.87 -1.94
CA GLU A 2 -8.06 12.81 -2.34
C GLU A 2 -6.85 13.44 -3.07
N GLY A 3 -5.69 12.79 -3.02
CA GLY A 3 -4.48 13.24 -3.71
C GLY A 3 -4.49 12.95 -5.21
N VAL A 4 -3.43 12.30 -5.71
CA VAL A 4 -3.31 11.95 -7.14
C VAL A 4 -4.10 10.68 -7.44
N HIS A 5 -4.80 10.66 -8.57
CA HIS A 5 -5.48 9.45 -9.05
C HIS A 5 -4.75 8.84 -10.25
N CYS A 6 -4.55 7.53 -10.19
CA CYS A 6 -4.20 6.72 -11.33
C CYS A 6 -5.43 5.94 -11.82
N ASP A 7 -6.17 6.53 -12.75
CA ASP A 7 -7.49 5.99 -13.16
C ASP A 7 -7.39 4.90 -14.24
N ASN A 8 -6.36 4.93 -15.09
CA ASN A 8 -6.23 4.02 -16.24
C ASN A 8 -5.14 2.95 -16.07
N GLY A 9 -4.38 3.00 -14.98
CA GLY A 9 -3.20 2.18 -14.75
C GLY A 9 -1.93 2.70 -15.44
N ASP A 10 -0.82 1.99 -15.25
CA ASP A 10 0.50 2.30 -15.82
C ASP A 10 1.03 3.71 -15.47
N CYS A 11 0.57 4.30 -14.37
CA CYS A 11 1.03 5.63 -13.95
C CYS A 11 2.47 5.57 -13.42
N THR A 12 3.22 6.63 -13.66
CA THR A 12 4.55 6.80 -13.04
C THR A 12 4.56 8.08 -12.23
N LEU A 13 4.74 7.94 -10.93
CA LEU A 13 4.97 9.04 -10.00
C LEU A 13 6.45 9.03 -9.65
N ASN A 14 7.17 10.08 -10.07
CA ASN A 14 8.60 10.18 -9.88
C ASN A 14 8.94 11.39 -9.01
N ASN A 15 9.54 11.14 -7.85
CA ASN A 15 9.94 12.14 -6.86
C ASN A 15 8.80 13.09 -6.44
N VAL A 16 7.60 12.55 -6.24
CA VAL A 16 6.43 13.32 -5.78
C VAL A 16 6.42 13.39 -4.25
N TRP A 17 6.13 14.57 -3.72
CA TRP A 17 6.08 14.83 -2.28
C TRP A 17 4.69 15.30 -1.84
N TRP A 18 4.15 14.65 -0.82
CA TRP A 18 2.93 15.07 -0.12
C TRP A 18 3.29 15.49 1.30
N GLU A 19 3.24 16.79 1.56
CA GLU A 19 3.63 17.37 2.86
C GLU A 19 2.61 17.12 3.96
N ASP A 20 1.33 16.94 3.60
CA ASP A 20 0.25 16.60 4.54
C ASP A 20 -0.87 15.85 3.80
N VAL A 21 -1.07 14.58 4.15
CA VAL A 21 -2.05 13.71 3.48
C VAL A 21 -3.39 13.79 4.19
N CYS A 22 -4.41 14.28 3.47
CA CYS A 22 -5.76 14.42 3.99
C CYS A 22 -6.49 13.07 4.13
N GLU A 23 -6.75 12.37 3.01
CA GLU A 23 -7.46 11.09 2.98
C GLU A 23 -6.55 9.95 2.51
N ASP A 24 -6.05 10.07 1.27
CA ASP A 24 -4.92 9.32 0.73
C ASP A 24 -4.13 10.17 -0.27
N ALA A 25 -2.85 9.87 -0.41
CA ALA A 25 -1.93 10.60 -1.29
C ALA A 25 -2.04 10.13 -2.74
N LEU A 26 -2.21 8.82 -2.93
CA LEU A 26 -2.33 8.17 -4.23
C LEU A 26 -3.44 7.13 -4.18
N SER A 27 -4.41 7.28 -5.08
CA SER A 27 -5.48 6.33 -5.31
C SER A 27 -5.33 5.68 -6.69
N ILE A 28 -5.20 4.35 -6.71
CA ILE A 28 -4.96 3.55 -7.91
C ILE A 28 -6.24 2.79 -8.26
N LYS A 29 -6.95 3.23 -9.30
CA LYS A 29 -8.34 2.84 -9.56
C LYS A 29 -8.53 1.90 -10.76
N GLY A 30 -7.58 1.83 -11.69
CA GLY A 30 -7.74 1.09 -12.94
C GLY A 30 -6.64 0.11 -13.30
N GLY A 31 -6.34 0.04 -14.59
CA GLY A 31 -5.37 -0.86 -15.17
C GLY A 31 -5.88 -2.28 -15.42
N SER A 32 -5.01 -3.08 -16.01
CA SER A 32 -5.20 -4.52 -16.20
C SER A 32 -4.22 -5.31 -15.33
N SER A 33 -4.37 -6.63 -15.27
CA SER A 33 -3.38 -7.50 -14.61
C SER A 33 -1.98 -7.47 -15.24
N ARG A 34 -1.82 -6.83 -16.41
CA ARG A 34 -0.54 -6.59 -17.09
C ARG A 34 0.03 -5.19 -16.84
N SER A 35 -0.78 -4.27 -16.32
CA SER A 35 -0.37 -2.89 -16.04
C SER A 35 0.50 -2.83 -14.78
N VAL A 36 1.36 -1.82 -14.72
CA VAL A 36 2.25 -1.56 -13.59
C VAL A 36 2.30 -0.06 -13.26
N THR A 37 1.68 0.33 -12.15
CA THR A 37 1.86 1.68 -11.60
C THR A 37 3.13 1.73 -10.75
N LYS A 38 3.96 2.75 -10.99
CA LYS A 38 5.28 2.94 -10.37
C LYS A 38 5.30 4.20 -9.51
N VAL A 39 5.75 4.05 -8.27
CA VAL A 39 6.07 5.13 -7.34
C VAL A 39 7.58 5.06 -7.10
N ILE A 40 8.31 6.04 -7.62
CA ILE A 40 9.77 6.06 -7.67
C ILE A 40 10.27 7.27 -6.89
N GLY A 41 10.94 7.03 -5.76
CA GLY A 41 11.39 8.09 -4.87
C GLY A 41 10.23 8.89 -4.27
N GLY A 42 10.53 10.09 -3.78
CA GLY A 42 9.54 10.96 -3.16
C GLY A 42 9.17 10.54 -1.75
N GLY A 43 8.09 11.12 -1.24
CA GLY A 43 7.63 10.81 0.10
C GLY A 43 6.29 11.42 0.50
N ALA A 44 5.74 10.94 1.61
CA ALA A 44 4.50 11.46 2.17
C ALA A 44 4.56 11.58 3.70
N ARG A 45 3.84 12.57 4.23
CA ARG A 45 3.72 12.86 5.67
C ARG A 45 2.27 13.03 6.10
N GLY A 46 1.97 12.75 7.36
CA GLY A 46 0.69 13.12 7.98
C GLY A 46 -0.51 12.24 7.58
N ALA A 47 -0.29 11.06 6.99
CA ALA A 47 -1.36 10.22 6.49
C ALA A 47 -2.04 9.40 7.59
N ASN A 48 -3.10 9.90 8.21
CA ASN A 48 -3.76 9.25 9.35
C ASN A 48 -4.16 7.78 9.12
N ASP A 49 -4.69 7.44 7.94
CA ASP A 49 -5.11 6.06 7.60
C ASP A 49 -4.12 5.35 6.67
N LYS A 50 -3.93 5.88 5.46
CA LYS A 50 -3.17 5.25 4.38
C LYS A 50 -2.58 6.28 3.42
N ILE A 51 -1.40 5.98 2.85
CA ILE A 51 -0.77 6.82 1.83
C ILE A 51 -1.24 6.40 0.44
N ILE A 52 -1.15 5.10 0.13
CA ILE A 52 -1.46 4.52 -1.18
C ILE A 52 -2.64 3.56 -1.05
N GLN A 53 -3.75 3.91 -1.71
CA GLN A 53 -4.94 3.10 -1.83
C GLN A 53 -4.93 2.37 -3.18
N HIS A 54 -4.99 1.04 -3.16
CA HIS A 54 -4.98 0.21 -4.36
C HIS A 54 -6.34 -0.48 -4.57
N ASN A 55 -7.12 0.04 -5.51
CA ASN A 55 -8.43 -0.47 -5.90
C ASN A 55 -8.38 -1.32 -7.18
N GLY A 56 -7.45 -1.02 -8.09
CA GLY A 56 -7.28 -1.64 -9.41
C GLY A 56 -6.76 -3.08 -9.45
N LEU A 57 -6.55 -3.59 -10.67
CA LEU A 57 -6.04 -4.94 -10.99
C LEU A 57 -4.52 -5.00 -11.15
N GLU A 58 -3.89 -3.85 -11.27
CA GLU A 58 -2.52 -3.74 -11.71
C GLU A 58 -1.52 -4.13 -10.62
N THR A 59 -0.24 -4.22 -11.00
CA THR A 59 0.83 -4.34 -10.01
C THR A 59 1.26 -2.94 -9.57
N VAL A 60 1.39 -2.73 -8.27
CA VAL A 60 1.93 -1.48 -7.72
C VAL A 60 3.39 -1.70 -7.31
N SER A 61 4.30 -0.93 -7.88
CA SER A 61 5.72 -0.94 -7.53
C SER A 61 6.08 0.35 -6.81
N ILE A 62 6.56 0.23 -5.57
CA ILE A 62 6.97 1.35 -4.72
C ILE A 62 8.45 1.17 -4.41
N GLU A 63 9.28 2.11 -4.83
CA GLU A 63 10.73 2.02 -4.67
C GLU A 63 11.34 3.35 -4.20
N GLY A 64 12.18 3.29 -3.17
CA GLY A 64 12.92 4.47 -2.70
C GLY A 64 12.06 5.50 -1.97
N PHE A 65 10.91 5.09 -1.44
CA PHE A 65 9.92 5.99 -0.86
C PHE A 65 10.19 6.33 0.61
N TYR A 66 9.94 7.58 1.00
CA TYR A 66 9.97 8.04 2.37
C TYR A 66 8.55 8.22 2.93
N ALA A 67 8.26 7.63 4.09
CA ALA A 67 6.98 7.82 4.78
C ALA A 67 7.21 8.24 6.22
N GLN A 68 6.52 9.29 6.68
CA GLN A 68 6.57 9.76 8.06
C GLN A 68 5.16 10.01 8.60
N ASP A 69 4.92 9.66 9.87
CA ASP A 69 3.67 9.94 10.59
C ASP A 69 2.44 9.48 9.79
N PHE A 70 2.34 8.16 9.60
CA PHE A 70 1.35 7.54 8.71
C PHE A 70 0.66 6.34 9.37
N GLY A 71 -0.55 5.99 8.95
CA GLY A 71 -1.21 4.74 9.34
C GLY A 71 -0.62 3.55 8.58
N LYS A 72 -0.80 3.53 7.26
CA LYS A 72 -0.32 2.48 6.33
C LYS A 72 0.37 3.10 5.12
N ILE A 73 1.46 2.52 4.62
CA ILE A 73 2.01 3.00 3.34
C ILE A 73 1.14 2.51 2.19
N TYR A 74 0.82 1.22 2.17
CA TYR A 74 0.01 0.60 1.13
C TYR A 74 -1.17 -0.17 1.71
N ARG A 75 -2.36 0.02 1.13
CA ARG A 75 -3.55 -0.78 1.41
C ARG A 75 -4.15 -1.31 0.11
N SER A 76 -4.19 -2.64 -0.01
CA SER A 76 -5.12 -3.29 -0.95
C SER A 76 -6.54 -2.97 -0.50
N CYS A 77 -7.41 -2.51 -1.39
CA CYS A 77 -8.76 -2.13 -0.99
C CYS A 77 -9.47 -3.31 -0.30
N GLY A 78 -9.96 -3.14 0.93
CA GLY A 78 -10.60 -4.22 1.66
C GLY A 78 -12.09 -4.38 1.37
N THR A 79 -12.73 -3.35 0.82
CA THR A 79 -14.18 -3.28 0.59
C THR A 79 -14.57 -3.26 -0.89
N CYS A 80 -13.58 -3.20 -1.78
CA CYS A 80 -13.78 -3.23 -3.22
C CYS A 80 -14.13 -4.65 -3.70
N ALA A 81 -14.38 -4.80 -5.00
CA ALA A 81 -14.57 -6.12 -5.60
C ALA A 81 -13.46 -7.11 -5.20
N GLY A 82 -13.86 -8.36 -4.97
CA GLY A 82 -12.96 -9.44 -4.58
C GLY A 82 -12.05 -9.86 -5.72
N MET A 83 -10.87 -9.24 -5.77
CA MET A 83 -9.88 -9.40 -6.81
C MET A 83 -8.49 -9.43 -6.18
N GLN A 84 -7.60 -10.23 -6.76
CA GLN A 84 -6.21 -10.31 -6.32
C GLN A 84 -5.47 -9.02 -6.68
N ARG A 85 -4.75 -8.46 -5.71
CA ARG A 85 -3.85 -7.31 -5.91
C ARG A 85 -2.41 -7.65 -5.58
N LYS A 86 -1.49 -7.04 -6.30
CA LYS A 86 -0.05 -7.28 -6.16
C LYS A 86 0.69 -5.99 -5.86
N VAL A 87 1.60 -6.05 -4.89
CA VAL A 87 2.48 -4.93 -4.54
C VAL A 87 3.91 -5.40 -4.35
N ILE A 88 4.85 -4.58 -4.81
CA ILE A 88 6.28 -4.73 -4.60
C ILE A 88 6.78 -3.45 -3.93
N ILE A 89 7.33 -3.58 -2.73
CA ILE A 89 7.79 -2.44 -1.91
C ILE A 89 9.28 -2.62 -1.61
N LYS A 90 10.12 -1.71 -2.11
CA LYS A 90 11.58 -1.80 -1.96
C LYS A 90 12.19 -0.50 -1.46
N ASN A 91 13.26 -0.63 -0.68
CA ASN A 91 14.12 0.50 -0.31
C ASN A 91 13.33 1.64 0.38
N VAL A 92 12.44 1.30 1.31
CA VAL A 92 11.57 2.27 1.99
C VAL A 92 12.13 2.65 3.35
N LEU A 93 12.09 3.95 3.67
CA LEU A 93 12.29 4.47 5.01
C LEU A 93 10.96 4.91 5.61
N ALA A 94 10.50 4.15 6.61
CA ALA A 94 9.27 4.39 7.35
C ALA A 94 9.59 4.96 8.74
N VAL A 95 9.10 6.15 9.04
CA VAL A 95 9.31 6.85 10.31
C VAL A 95 7.97 7.03 11.01
N ASN A 96 7.89 6.65 12.28
CA ASN A 96 6.69 6.85 13.11
C ASN A 96 5.38 6.28 12.50
N GLY A 97 5.47 5.13 11.85
CA GLY A 97 4.28 4.45 11.31
C GLY A 97 3.33 3.98 12.41
N GLY A 98 2.04 3.93 12.10
CA GLY A 98 0.93 3.70 13.02
C GLY A 98 0.44 2.25 13.05
N VAL A 99 0.25 1.65 11.87
CA VAL A 99 -0.37 0.33 11.67
C VAL A 99 0.57 -0.64 10.95
N SER A 100 0.88 -0.40 9.68
CA SER A 100 1.67 -1.34 8.86
C SER A 100 2.40 -0.67 7.69
N ILE A 101 3.35 -1.37 7.07
CA ILE A 101 3.90 -0.95 5.77
C ILE A 101 2.89 -1.32 4.67
N ALA A 102 2.53 -2.61 4.59
CA ALA A 102 1.49 -3.09 3.69
C ALA A 102 0.35 -3.77 4.47
N THR A 103 -0.89 -3.53 4.04
CA THR A 103 -2.04 -4.36 4.45
C THR A 103 -2.70 -4.98 3.21
N VAL A 104 -2.72 -6.31 3.17
CA VAL A 104 -3.20 -7.14 2.04
C VAL A 104 -4.40 -8.01 2.42
N ASN A 105 -5.18 -8.46 1.45
CA ASN A 105 -6.33 -9.33 1.65
C ASN A 105 -5.98 -10.80 1.40
N LYS A 106 -6.04 -11.62 2.45
CA LYS A 106 -5.70 -13.05 2.40
C LYS A 106 -6.70 -13.85 1.57
N ASN A 107 -7.99 -13.67 1.82
CA ASN A 107 -9.06 -14.37 1.11
C ASN A 107 -9.14 -14.08 -0.40
N TRP A 108 -8.58 -12.97 -0.86
CA TRP A 108 -8.48 -12.65 -2.30
C TRP A 108 -7.14 -13.02 -2.92
N GLY A 109 -6.25 -13.63 -2.13
CA GLY A 109 -4.97 -14.14 -2.60
C GLY A 109 -3.98 -13.04 -2.96
N ASP A 110 -4.08 -11.86 -2.36
CA ASP A 110 -3.14 -10.76 -2.59
C ASP A 110 -1.69 -11.20 -2.40
N GLN A 111 -0.76 -10.47 -3.03
CA GLN A 111 0.67 -10.76 -2.91
C GLN A 111 1.44 -9.47 -2.62
N ALA A 112 2.20 -9.46 -1.54
CA ALA A 112 3.15 -8.41 -1.23
C ALA A 112 4.56 -8.96 -1.17
N THR A 113 5.46 -8.39 -1.97
CA THR A 113 6.90 -8.57 -1.84
C THR A 113 7.49 -7.32 -1.19
N LEU A 114 8.18 -7.48 -0.07
CA LEU A 114 8.86 -6.37 0.61
C LEU A 114 10.35 -6.65 0.72
N GLU A 115 11.18 -5.65 0.47
CA GLU A 115 12.63 -5.78 0.51
C GLU A 115 13.28 -4.49 1.04
N ASN A 116 14.27 -4.63 1.92
CA ASN A 116 15.03 -3.49 2.47
C ASN A 116 14.11 -2.40 3.05
N ILE A 117 13.23 -2.80 3.96
CA ILE A 117 12.33 -1.91 4.69
C ILE A 117 13.00 -1.47 5.98
N LYS A 118 13.24 -0.17 6.14
CA LYS A 118 13.81 0.42 7.34
C LYS A 118 12.72 1.13 8.14
N ILE A 119 12.47 0.67 9.36
CA ILE A 119 11.49 1.26 10.27
C ILE A 119 12.23 2.00 11.39
N LYS A 120 11.89 3.26 11.60
CA LYS A 120 12.37 4.09 12.71
C LYS A 120 11.20 4.52 13.58
N GLY A 121 11.31 4.33 14.89
CA GLY A 121 10.26 4.61 15.86
C GLY A 121 9.72 3.33 16.47
N LYS A 122 8.41 3.29 16.75
CA LYS A 122 7.77 2.09 17.32
C LYS A 122 7.82 0.90 16.35
N LYS A 123 7.73 -0.30 16.91
CA LYS A 123 7.56 -1.52 16.11
C LYS A 123 6.30 -1.40 15.25
N LEU A 124 6.43 -1.81 14.00
CA LEU A 124 5.37 -1.76 12.99
C LEU A 124 5.29 -3.12 12.29
N ASP A 125 4.09 -3.55 11.92
CA ASP A 125 3.94 -4.73 11.09
C ASP A 125 4.37 -4.43 9.66
N VAL A 126 5.37 -5.16 9.17
CA VAL A 126 5.84 -4.98 7.78
C VAL A 126 4.78 -5.44 6.78
N CYS A 127 4.09 -6.55 7.05
CA CYS A 127 2.95 -6.97 6.26
C CYS A 127 1.83 -7.46 7.19
N GLN A 128 0.70 -6.78 7.15
CA GLN A 128 -0.53 -7.17 7.85
C GLN A 128 -1.48 -7.82 6.83
N TRP A 129 -2.22 -8.84 7.24
CA TRP A 129 -3.26 -9.44 6.41
C TRP A 129 -4.64 -9.30 7.04
N SER A 130 -5.62 -9.04 6.17
CA SER A 130 -7.04 -8.96 6.49
C SER A 130 -7.84 -9.90 5.59
N ASP A 131 -9.09 -10.17 5.93
CA ASP A 131 -10.06 -10.67 4.98
C ASP A 131 -10.86 -9.49 4.41
N GLY A 132 -10.80 -9.34 3.08
CA GLY A 132 -11.59 -8.38 2.34
C GLY A 132 -13.06 -8.82 2.30
N THR A 133 -13.97 -7.87 2.10
CA THR A 133 -15.40 -8.12 2.07
C THR A 133 -16.09 -7.26 1.00
N SER A 134 -17.18 -7.74 0.42
CA SER A 134 -18.04 -6.93 -0.45
C SER A 134 -19.11 -6.16 0.35
N SER A 135 -19.22 -6.42 1.66
CA SER A 135 -20.15 -5.75 2.58
C SER A 135 -19.60 -5.65 4.00
N GLY A 136 -19.76 -4.50 4.65
CA GLY A 136 -19.22 -4.26 5.99
C GLY A 136 -17.71 -3.98 5.99
N ASN A 137 -17.09 -4.15 7.17
CA ASN A 137 -15.69 -3.79 7.39
C ASN A 137 -14.75 -4.99 7.21
N PRO A 138 -13.59 -4.83 6.55
CA PRO A 138 -12.56 -5.86 6.48
C PRO A 138 -12.03 -6.19 7.87
N MET A 139 -11.76 -7.47 8.13
CA MET A 139 -11.25 -7.92 9.43
C MET A 139 -9.76 -8.22 9.36
N ASN A 140 -8.96 -7.64 10.25
CA ASN A 140 -7.56 -8.01 10.38
C ASN A 140 -7.45 -9.39 11.01
N ILE A 141 -6.69 -10.28 10.38
CA ILE A 141 -6.57 -11.69 10.76
C ILE A 141 -5.11 -12.11 11.03
N GLY A 142 -4.19 -11.14 11.07
CA GLY A 142 -2.81 -11.30 11.56
C GLY A 142 -1.78 -10.49 10.77
N ALA A 143 -0.51 -10.75 11.04
CA ALA A 143 0.61 -10.07 10.41
C ALA A 143 1.87 -10.93 10.43
N GLY A 144 2.84 -10.59 9.59
CA GLY A 144 4.15 -11.23 9.48
C GLY A 144 4.45 -11.74 8.07
N PRO A 145 5.48 -12.59 7.93
CA PRO A 145 5.69 -13.38 6.72
C PRO A 145 4.62 -14.46 6.56
N SER A 146 4.14 -14.70 5.34
CA SER A 146 3.19 -15.78 5.05
C SER A 146 3.21 -16.16 3.57
N GLY A 147 3.84 -17.29 3.25
CA GLY A 147 3.81 -17.91 1.92
C GLY A 147 3.93 -16.91 0.77
N SER A 148 2.98 -16.95 -0.16
CA SER A 148 2.86 -16.01 -1.28
C SER A 148 2.14 -14.70 -0.94
N LEU A 149 1.53 -14.59 0.25
CA LEU A 149 0.77 -13.41 0.68
C LEU A 149 1.69 -12.26 1.09
N CYS A 150 2.70 -12.57 1.90
CA CYS A 150 3.66 -11.62 2.45
C CYS A 150 5.06 -12.24 2.40
N MET A 151 5.87 -11.79 1.44
CA MET A 151 7.21 -12.30 1.13
C MET A 151 8.27 -11.26 1.49
N TYR A 152 8.98 -11.46 2.60
CA TYR A 152 10.11 -10.63 3.05
C TYR A 152 10.88 -11.28 4.20
#